data_AF-A0A3D1RX17-F1
#
_entry.id   AF-A0A3D1RX17-F1
#
_cell.length_a   1.000
_cell.length_b   1.000
_cell.length_c   1.000
_cell.angle_alpha   90.00
_cell.angle_beta   90.00
_cell.angle_gamma   90.00
#
_symmetry.space_group_name_H-M   'P 1'
#
loop_
_entity.id
_entity.type
_entity.pdbx_description
1 polymer ?
#
loop_
_entity_poly.entity_id
_entity_poly.type
_entity_poly.pdbx_seq_one_letter_code
_entity_poly.pdbx_strand_id
1 'polypeptide(L)'
;RFFTDFLQLTWMARKSLRPCLTERFLTEWRQKSSWPLDQVSPFEAIRTLDPRPIKGTLDKARRNLAAAFPAFKDVEILESWGGLIDATPDAIPVISPVETVPGFFLASGLSGHGFGIGPAAGQLAADVAIGAEPLVDPAPFRYSRFTDGSRIEPIIGI
;
A
#
# COMPACT_ATOMS: atom_id res chain seq x y z
N ARG A 1 16.28 -0.54 -4.50
CA ARG A 1 16.02 0.47 -5.55
C ARG A 1 15.34 1.71 -4.96
N PHE A 2 14.17 1.60 -4.33
CA PHE A 2 13.38 2.75 -3.84
C PHE A 2 13.65 3.19 -2.40
N PHE A 3 14.64 2.60 -1.73
CA PHE A 3 14.86 2.83 -0.29
C PHE A 3 15.01 4.31 0.08
N THR A 4 15.72 5.08 -0.75
CA THR A 4 15.96 6.52 -0.56
C THR A 4 14.68 7.33 -0.60
N ASP A 5 13.74 6.94 -1.46
CA ASP A 5 12.48 7.66 -1.68
C ASP A 5 11.59 7.56 -0.43
N PHE A 6 11.68 6.45 0.30
CA PHE A 6 10.93 6.21 1.54
C PHE A 6 11.60 6.76 2.80
N LEU A 7 12.83 7.30 2.74
CA LEU A 7 13.55 7.73 3.94
C LEU A 7 12.79 8.80 4.73
N GLN A 8 12.20 9.77 4.03
CA GLN A 8 11.45 10.84 4.67
C GLN A 8 10.19 10.30 5.37
N LEU A 9 9.38 9.50 4.67
CA LEU A 9 8.20 8.85 5.24
C LEU A 9 8.57 7.96 6.44
N THR A 10 9.64 7.18 6.31
CA THR A 10 10.14 6.30 7.38
C THR A 10 10.56 7.09 8.61
N TRP A 11 11.26 8.20 8.43
CA TRP A 11 11.65 9.09 9.52
C TRP A 11 10.44 9.72 10.21
N MET A 12 9.48 10.22 9.43
CA MET A 12 8.25 10.80 9.96
C MET A 12 7.42 9.76 10.73
N ALA A 13 7.35 8.52 10.24
CA ALA A 13 6.60 7.41 10.85
C ALA A 13 7.39 6.63 11.92
N ARG A 14 8.63 7.00 12.25
CA ARG A 14 9.57 6.21 13.08
C ARG A 14 9.02 5.77 14.44
N LYS A 15 8.10 6.54 15.03
CA LYS A 15 7.47 6.21 16.33
C LYS A 15 6.43 5.09 16.21
N SER A 16 5.83 4.93 15.03
CA SER A 16 4.82 3.91 14.73
C SER A 16 5.43 2.65 14.10
N LEU A 17 6.60 2.78 13.45
CA LEU A 17 7.30 1.65 12.86
C LEU A 17 7.81 0.67 13.93
N ARG A 18 7.64 -0.61 13.63
CA ARG A 18 8.15 -1.73 14.43
C ARG A 18 8.87 -2.68 13.46
N PRO A 19 10.18 -2.47 13.21
CA PRO A 19 10.91 -3.36 12.33
C PRO A 19 10.93 -4.77 12.94
N CYS A 20 10.50 -5.76 12.17
CA CYS A 20 10.49 -7.15 12.58
C CYS A 20 11.15 -7.99 11.48
N LEU A 21 12.18 -8.74 11.85
CA LEU A 21 12.75 -9.78 10.99
C LEU A 21 11.92 -11.04 11.18
N THR A 22 11.16 -11.41 10.17
CA THR A 22 10.29 -12.59 10.17
C THR A 22 10.70 -13.53 9.04
N GLU A 23 10.21 -14.77 9.05
CA GLU A 23 10.38 -15.68 7.90
C GLU A 23 9.83 -15.07 6.61
N ARG A 24 8.78 -14.24 6.72
CA ARG A 24 8.22 -13.50 5.58
C ARG A 24 9.24 -12.52 4.99
N PHE A 25 9.94 -11.77 5.83
CA PHE A 25 11.02 -10.87 5.37
C PHE A 25 12.09 -11.64 4.59
N LEU A 26 12.54 -12.79 5.11
CA LEU A 26 13.53 -13.62 4.42
C LEU A 26 13.01 -14.19 3.09
N THR A 27 11.73 -14.53 3.04
CA THR A 27 11.07 -15.02 1.82
C THR A 27 11.05 -13.94 0.75
N GLU A 28 10.61 -12.72 1.10
CA GLU A 28 10.55 -11.57 0.18
C GLU A 28 11.95 -11.13 -0.25
N TRP A 29 12.93 -11.15 0.66
CA TRP A 29 14.31 -10.83 0.34
C TRP A 29 14.94 -11.79 -0.68
N ARG A 30 14.55 -13.07 -0.65
CA ARG A 30 15.02 -14.09 -1.61
C ARG A 30 14.20 -14.11 -2.91
N GLN A 31 13.11 -13.36 -2.98
CA GLN A 31 12.24 -13.35 -4.14
C GLN A 31 12.95 -12.69 -5.33
N LYS A 32 12.95 -13.38 -6.47
CA LYS A 32 13.53 -12.83 -7.70
C LYS A 32 12.72 -11.62 -8.15
N SER A 33 13.41 -10.54 -8.52
CA SER A 33 12.82 -9.32 -9.07
C SER A 33 12.78 -9.29 -10.61
N SER A 34 13.33 -10.32 -11.25
CA SER A 34 13.29 -10.55 -12.69
C SER A 34 13.21 -12.05 -12.96
N TRP A 35 12.37 -12.44 -13.92
CA TRP A 35 12.16 -13.81 -14.34
C TRP A 35 11.80 -13.83 -15.83
N PRO A 36 12.16 -14.90 -16.57
CA PRO A 36 11.69 -15.13 -17.93
C PRO A 36 10.16 -15.31 -17.99
N LEU A 37 9.53 -14.90 -19.09
CA LEU A 37 8.07 -14.98 -19.27
C LEU A 37 7.56 -16.43 -19.43
N ASP A 38 8.45 -17.37 -19.72
CA ASP A 38 8.18 -18.80 -19.86
C ASP A 38 8.41 -19.59 -18.55
N GLN A 39 8.70 -18.90 -17.45
CA GLN A 39 8.89 -19.52 -16.13
C GLN A 39 7.82 -19.06 -15.15
N VAL A 40 7.57 -19.90 -14.14
CA VAL A 40 6.63 -19.59 -13.06
C VAL A 40 7.08 -18.31 -12.35
N SER A 41 6.25 -17.28 -12.42
CA SER A 41 6.52 -16.01 -11.75
C SER A 41 6.23 -16.10 -10.26
N PRO A 42 6.83 -15.22 -9.43
CA PRO A 42 6.44 -15.13 -8.03
C PRO A 42 4.95 -14.80 -7.82
N PHE A 43 4.31 -14.13 -8.77
CA PHE A 43 2.89 -13.81 -8.73
C PHE A 43 1.99 -15.00 -9.05
N GLU A 44 2.49 -15.99 -9.80
CA GLU A 44 1.80 -17.26 -10.02
C GLU A 44 1.97 -18.20 -8.83
N ALA A 45 3.16 -18.21 -8.22
CA ALA A 45 3.41 -18.96 -7.00
C ALA A 45 2.63 -18.40 -5.79
N ILE A 46 2.42 -17.08 -5.74
CA ILE A 46 1.69 -16.38 -4.69
C ILE A 46 0.65 -15.46 -5.34
N ARG A 47 -0.49 -16.07 -5.70
CA ARG A 47 -1.61 -15.34 -6.34
C ARG A 47 -2.42 -14.51 -5.36
N THR A 48 -2.57 -15.00 -4.14
CA THR A 48 -3.27 -14.30 -3.06
C THR A 48 -2.30 -14.06 -1.93
N LEU A 49 -2.20 -12.80 -1.54
CA LEU A 49 -1.30 -12.33 -0.53
C LEU A 49 -2.03 -12.33 0.82
N ASP A 50 -1.97 -13.47 1.52
CA ASP A 50 -2.66 -13.71 2.79
C ASP A 50 -1.66 -13.85 3.96
N PRO A 51 -1.19 -12.73 4.53
CA PRO A 51 -0.23 -12.76 5.61
C PRO A 51 -0.90 -13.16 6.94
N ARG A 52 -0.21 -13.96 7.74
CA ARG A 52 -0.69 -14.31 9.08
C ARG A 52 -0.83 -13.04 9.96
N PRO A 53 -1.87 -12.95 10.78
CA PRO A 53 -2.03 -11.84 11.72
C PRO A 53 -0.88 -11.75 12.73
N ILE A 54 -0.47 -10.54 13.08
CA ILE A 54 0.56 -10.32 14.10
C ILE A 54 -0.09 -10.29 15.47
N LYS A 55 -0.04 -11.43 16.18
CA LYS A 55 -0.70 -11.62 17.49
C LYS A 55 -0.38 -10.50 18.49
N GLY A 56 0.88 -10.08 18.62
CA GLY A 56 1.28 -9.03 19.55
C GLY A 56 0.63 -7.66 19.26
N THR A 57 0.39 -7.34 17.99
CA THR A 57 -0.33 -6.13 17.56
C THR A 57 -1.80 -6.23 17.93
N LEU A 58 -2.44 -7.39 17.65
CA LEU A 58 -3.84 -7.64 17.99
C LEU A 58 -4.08 -7.63 19.51
N ASP A 59 -3.20 -8.26 20.29
CA ASP A 59 -3.29 -8.27 21.75
C ASP A 59 -3.19 -6.85 22.32
N LYS A 60 -2.33 -6.00 21.73
CA LYS A 60 -2.23 -4.59 22.11
C LYS A 60 -3.50 -3.83 21.74
N ALA A 61 -4.03 -4.04 20.54
CA ALA A 61 -5.28 -3.43 20.09
C ALA A 61 -6.45 -3.80 21.03
N ARG A 62 -6.56 -5.08 21.42
CA ARG A 62 -7.56 -5.57 22.38
C ARG A 62 -7.43 -4.90 23.75
N ARG A 63 -6.21 -4.79 24.29
CA ARG A 63 -5.96 -4.09 25.56
C ARG A 63 -6.39 -2.62 25.49
N ASN A 64 -6.04 -1.94 24.40
CA ASN A 64 -6.42 -0.54 24.19
C ASN A 64 -7.94 -0.38 24.04
N LEU A 65 -8.60 -1.28 23.31
CA LEU A 65 -10.05 -1.30 23.14
C LEU A 65 -10.77 -1.45 24.49
N ALA A 66 -10.38 -2.43 25.31
CA ALA A 66 -10.97 -2.65 26.63
C ALA A 66 -10.69 -1.49 27.60
N ALA A 67 -9.52 -0.85 27.50
CA ALA A 67 -9.20 0.32 28.32
C ALA A 67 -10.03 1.55 27.94
N ALA A 68 -10.26 1.78 26.65
CA ALA A 68 -11.09 2.89 26.15
C ALA A 68 -12.59 2.62 26.34
N PHE A 69 -13.01 1.37 26.20
CA PHE A 69 -14.40 0.94 26.20
C PHE A 69 -14.55 -0.34 27.04
N PRO A 70 -14.77 -0.22 28.36
CA PRO A 70 -14.81 -1.36 29.27
C PRO A 70 -15.81 -2.46 28.92
N ALA A 71 -16.87 -2.13 28.17
CA ALA A 71 -17.86 -3.08 27.67
C ALA A 71 -17.25 -4.20 26.79
N PHE A 72 -16.07 -3.99 26.20
CA PHE A 72 -15.40 -4.99 25.36
C PHE A 72 -14.36 -5.85 26.10
N LYS A 73 -14.25 -5.74 27.43
CA LYS A 73 -13.23 -6.47 28.20
C LYS A 73 -13.27 -8.00 27.98
N ASP A 74 -14.47 -8.55 28.00
CA ASP A 74 -14.72 -10.00 27.96
C ASP A 74 -15.22 -10.47 26.59
N VAL A 75 -15.07 -9.65 25.54
CA VAL A 75 -15.46 -10.04 24.18
C VAL A 75 -14.55 -11.15 23.65
N GLU A 76 -15.15 -12.15 23.01
CA GLU A 76 -14.44 -13.20 22.31
C GLU A 76 -14.07 -12.75 20.89
N ILE A 77 -12.87 -13.12 20.46
CA ILE A 77 -12.41 -12.87 19.09
C ILE A 77 -12.83 -14.07 18.24
N LEU A 78 -13.80 -13.85 17.35
CA LEU A 78 -14.27 -14.87 16.43
C LEU A 78 -13.26 -15.16 15.32
N GLU A 79 -12.61 -14.12 14.80
CA GLU A 79 -11.68 -14.24 13.68
C GLU A 79 -10.56 -13.20 13.77
N SER A 80 -9.42 -13.51 13.16
CA SER A 80 -8.29 -12.60 13.01
C SER A 80 -7.65 -12.83 11.66
N TRP A 81 -7.42 -11.74 10.92
CA TRP A 81 -6.87 -11.77 9.57
C TRP A 81 -5.78 -10.72 9.41
N GLY A 82 -4.99 -10.86 8.35
CA GLY A 82 -3.94 -9.92 7.98
C GLY A 82 -4.12 -9.47 6.53
N GLY A 83 -3.54 -8.32 6.21
CA GLY A 83 -3.51 -7.80 4.86
C GLY A 83 -2.20 -7.04 4.62
N LEU A 84 -1.84 -6.88 3.36
CA LEU A 84 -0.71 -6.05 2.95
C LEU A 84 -1.23 -4.78 2.29
N ILE A 85 -0.58 -3.67 2.63
CA ILE A 85 -0.85 -2.35 2.09
C ILE A 85 0.29 -1.99 1.15
N ASP A 86 -0.05 -1.67 -0.09
CA ASP A 86 0.85 -1.02 -1.02
C ASP A 86 0.94 0.47 -0.67
N ALA A 87 2.15 0.94 -0.41
CA ALA A 87 2.41 2.33 -0.03
C ALA A 87 3.31 3.00 -1.07
N THR A 88 2.99 4.24 -1.39
CA THR A 88 3.86 5.15 -2.15
C THR A 88 4.73 5.98 -1.20
N PRO A 89 5.88 6.49 -1.66
CA PRO A 89 6.75 7.34 -0.84
C PRO A 89 6.06 8.57 -0.22
N ASP A 90 5.06 9.11 -0.90
CA ASP A 90 4.28 10.28 -0.49
C ASP A 90 2.92 9.94 0.15
N ALA A 91 2.58 8.64 0.23
CA ALA A 91 1.26 8.12 0.63
C ALA A 91 0.08 8.55 -0.27
N ILE A 92 0.35 9.08 -1.47
CA ILE A 92 -0.65 9.47 -2.46
C ILE A 92 -0.81 8.34 -3.50
N PRO A 93 -2.03 7.97 -3.93
CA PRO A 93 -2.22 6.97 -4.98
C PRO A 93 -1.50 7.31 -6.28
N VAL A 94 -1.22 6.30 -7.09
CA VAL A 94 -0.87 6.47 -8.50
C VAL A 94 -2.04 6.04 -9.34
N ILE A 95 -2.62 6.98 -10.09
CA ILE A 95 -3.76 6.78 -11.00
C ILE A 95 -3.42 7.51 -12.30
N SER A 96 -2.73 6.84 -13.22
CA SER A 96 -2.22 7.48 -14.45
C SER A 96 -1.83 6.47 -15.54
N PRO A 97 -1.72 6.91 -16.81
CA PRO A 97 -0.90 6.18 -17.79
C PRO A 97 0.56 6.13 -17.34
N VAL A 98 1.31 5.17 -17.88
CA VAL A 98 2.77 5.12 -17.78
C VAL A 98 3.35 5.48 -19.14
N GLU A 99 3.93 6.67 -19.27
CA GLU A 99 4.30 7.27 -20.56
C GLU A 99 5.36 6.46 -21.32
N THR A 100 6.21 5.72 -20.59
CA THR A 100 7.24 4.84 -21.18
C THR A 100 6.68 3.52 -21.71
N VAL A 101 5.42 3.17 -21.41
CA VAL A 101 4.75 1.94 -21.82
C VAL A 101 3.36 2.25 -22.37
N PRO A 102 3.23 2.55 -23.69
CA PRO A 102 1.95 2.92 -24.28
C PRO A 102 0.85 1.89 -24.02
N GLY A 103 -0.33 2.38 -23.61
CA GLY A 103 -1.48 1.53 -23.28
C GLY A 103 -1.46 0.92 -21.88
N PHE A 104 -0.40 1.15 -21.09
CA PHE A 104 -0.34 0.71 -19.70
C PHE A 104 -0.84 1.80 -18.73
N PHE A 105 -1.84 1.46 -17.92
CA PHE A 105 -2.43 2.33 -16.90
C PHE A 105 -2.23 1.73 -15.53
N LEU A 106 -1.90 2.57 -14.55
CA LEU A 106 -1.68 2.17 -13.17
C LEU A 106 -2.75 2.78 -12.28
N ALA A 107 -3.33 1.98 -11.40
CA ALA A 107 -4.20 2.39 -10.29
C ALA A 107 -3.80 1.59 -9.04
N SER A 108 -2.83 2.09 -8.27
CA SER A 108 -2.21 1.39 -7.13
C SER A 108 -1.61 2.40 -6.14
N GLY A 109 -1.04 1.93 -5.02
CA GLY A 109 -0.41 2.76 -4.01
C GLY A 109 -1.40 3.50 -3.12
N LEU A 110 -2.57 2.91 -2.84
CA LEU A 110 -3.62 3.59 -2.07
C LEU A 110 -3.26 3.75 -0.58
N SER A 111 -2.12 3.22 -0.14
CA SER A 111 -1.42 3.59 1.09
C SER A 111 -2.27 3.47 2.36
N GLY A 112 -3.21 2.51 2.38
CA GLY A 112 -4.05 2.18 3.53
C GLY A 112 -5.41 2.87 3.59
N HIS A 113 -5.61 3.92 2.78
CA HIS A 113 -6.85 4.71 2.78
C HIS A 113 -7.78 4.35 1.61
N GLY A 114 -7.39 3.32 0.84
CA GLY A 114 -8.04 2.94 -0.41
C GLY A 114 -9.49 2.48 -0.30
N PHE A 115 -9.91 1.97 0.86
CA PHE A 115 -11.30 1.55 1.06
C PHE A 115 -12.27 2.74 0.98
N GLY A 116 -11.95 3.84 1.68
CA GLY A 116 -12.81 5.02 1.70
C GLY A 116 -12.85 5.76 0.36
N ILE A 117 -11.71 5.86 -0.32
CA ILE A 117 -11.60 6.58 -1.60
C ILE A 117 -11.87 5.70 -2.83
N GLY A 118 -12.09 4.39 -2.64
CA GLY A 118 -12.17 3.40 -3.71
C GLY A 118 -13.13 3.76 -4.86
N PRO A 119 -14.37 4.21 -4.59
CA PRO A 119 -15.29 4.63 -5.65
C PRO A 119 -14.76 5.79 -6.50
N ALA A 120 -14.20 6.82 -5.86
CA ALA A 120 -13.64 7.98 -6.56
C ALA A 120 -12.35 7.64 -7.32
N ALA A 121 -11.48 6.81 -6.71
CA ALA A 121 -10.26 6.32 -7.35
C ALA A 121 -10.58 5.46 -8.58
N GLY A 122 -11.60 4.60 -8.49
CA GLY A 122 -12.08 3.79 -9.62
C GLY A 122 -12.66 4.64 -10.75
N GLN A 123 -13.46 5.66 -10.42
CA GLN A 123 -13.97 6.61 -11.41
C GLN A 123 -12.83 7.36 -12.11
N LEU A 124 -11.88 7.92 -11.35
CA LEU A 124 -10.73 8.61 -11.91
C LEU A 124 -9.90 7.69 -12.82
N ALA A 125 -9.68 6.44 -12.40
CA ALA A 125 -8.97 5.45 -13.21
C ALA A 125 -9.70 5.16 -14.53
N ALA A 126 -11.03 5.07 -14.50
CA ALA A 126 -11.84 4.87 -15.70
C ALA A 126 -11.75 6.08 -16.64
N ASP A 127 -11.93 7.29 -16.12
CA ASP A 127 -11.88 8.53 -16.91
C ASP A 127 -10.52 8.69 -17.60
N VAL A 128 -9.43 8.50 -16.85
CA VAL A 128 -8.06 8.55 -17.36
C VAL A 128 -7.81 7.47 -18.42
N ALA A 129 -8.33 6.25 -18.22
CA ALA A 129 -8.11 5.15 -19.15
C ALA A 129 -8.78 5.38 -20.52
N ILE A 130 -9.94 6.05 -20.56
CA ILE A 130 -10.69 6.31 -21.79
C ILE A 130 -10.45 7.72 -22.36
N GLY A 131 -9.65 8.55 -21.69
CA GLY A 131 -9.42 9.94 -22.07
C GLY A 131 -10.65 10.84 -21.90
N ALA A 132 -11.53 10.54 -20.95
CA ALA A 132 -12.63 11.41 -20.57
C ALA A 132 -12.15 12.53 -19.63
N GLU A 133 -12.89 13.63 -19.57
CA GLU A 133 -12.63 14.71 -18.62
C GLU A 133 -12.86 14.22 -17.18
N PRO A 134 -11.83 14.18 -16.32
CA PRO A 134 -11.97 13.66 -14.97
C PRO A 134 -12.75 14.60 -14.04
N LEU A 135 -13.48 14.02 -13.08
CA LEU A 135 -14.16 14.79 -12.03
C LEU A 135 -13.21 15.43 -10.99
N VAL A 136 -11.99 14.89 -10.88
CA VAL A 136 -10.94 15.34 -9.95
C VAL A 136 -9.66 15.51 -10.75
N ASP A 137 -8.90 16.56 -10.46
CA ASP A 137 -7.60 16.81 -11.10
C ASP A 137 -6.68 15.57 -10.99
N PRO A 138 -6.28 14.96 -12.11
CA PRO A 138 -5.41 13.79 -12.11
C PRO A 138 -3.93 14.13 -11.80
N ALA A 139 -3.52 15.39 -11.89
CA ALA A 139 -2.11 15.79 -11.82
C ALA A 139 -1.38 15.31 -10.54
N PRO A 140 -1.98 15.32 -9.34
CA PRO A 140 -1.32 14.79 -8.14
C PRO A 140 -1.07 13.27 -8.18
N PHE A 141 -1.84 12.53 -8.97
CA PHE A 141 -1.84 11.06 -9.02
C PHE A 141 -0.94 10.49 -10.13
N ARG A 142 -0.27 11.35 -10.90
CA ARG A 142 0.63 10.92 -11.99
C ARG A 142 1.80 10.09 -11.49
N TYR A 143 2.11 9.00 -12.20
CA TYR A 143 3.29 8.18 -11.94
C TYR A 143 4.60 8.97 -12.10
N SER A 144 4.64 9.87 -13.09
CA SER A 144 5.81 10.64 -13.47
C SER A 144 6.38 11.52 -12.34
N ARG A 145 5.62 11.80 -11.28
CA ARG A 145 6.09 12.55 -10.10
C ARG A 145 7.23 11.87 -9.35
N PHE A 146 7.43 10.57 -9.56
CA PHE A 146 8.56 9.82 -9.00
C PHE A 146 9.78 9.76 -9.92
N THR A 147 9.68 10.32 -11.14
CA THR A 147 10.73 10.20 -12.16
C THR A 147 11.16 11.53 -12.79
N ASP A 148 10.36 12.59 -12.66
CA ASP A 148 10.59 13.88 -13.32
C ASP A 148 11.33 14.92 -12.45
N GLY A 149 11.78 14.52 -11.26
CA GLY A 149 12.46 15.41 -10.31
C GLY A 149 11.53 16.21 -9.40
N SER A 150 10.21 15.95 -9.45
CA SER A 150 9.27 16.50 -8.47
C SER A 150 9.65 16.10 -7.06
N ARG A 151 9.40 17.01 -6.11
CA ARG A 151 9.67 16.75 -4.71
C ARG A 151 8.65 15.76 -4.14
N ILE A 152 9.14 14.72 -3.48
CA ILE A 152 8.31 13.77 -2.73
C ILE A 152 8.00 14.39 -1.36
N GLU A 153 6.73 14.71 -1.12
CA GLU A 153 6.26 15.29 0.14
C GLU A 153 5.23 14.37 0.80
N PRO A 154 5.64 13.54 1.78
CA PRO A 154 4.74 12.60 2.41
C PRO A 154 3.68 13.26 3.27
N ILE A 155 2.44 12.78 3.15
CA ILE A 155 1.32 13.17 4.00
C ILE A 155 1.08 12.08 5.05
N ILE A 156 1.02 12.45 6.33
CA ILE A 156 0.71 11.53 7.44
C ILE A 156 -0.49 12.07 8.22
N GLY A 157 -1.40 11.17 8.59
CA GLY A 157 -2.51 11.48 9.50
C GLY A 157 -3.85 11.73 8.83
N ILE A 158 -4.11 11.05 7.70
CA ILE A 158 -5.46 10.91 7.15
C ILE A 158 -6.21 9.83 7.95
#